data_AF-A0A7T2GK98-F1
#
_entry.id   AF-A0A7T2GK98-F1
#
_cell.length_a   1.000
_cell.length_b   1.000
_cell.length_c   1.000
_cell.angle_alpha   90.00
_cell.angle_beta   90.00
_cell.angle_gamma   90.00
#
_symmetry.space_group_name_H-M   'P 1'
#
loop_
_entity.id
_entity.type
_entity.pdbx_description
1 polymer ?
#
loop_
_entity_poly.entity_id
_entity_poly.type
_entity_poly.pdbx_seq_one_letter_code
_entity_poly.pdbx_strand_id
1 'polypeptide(L)'
;MTRPPKTKPVLGADGALADLTGLWEAGTERAKSQMCIIEDAKVGASFAVVLRGQGERSCSGGGTLRRDGATVHIVMAGESDCAFDAAVAGMDIVFPRSVPAGCAYYCTAGTSFSGARLSLVAPSIEDARRARDLVGEPLCGTR
;
A
#
# COMPACT_ATOMS: atom_id res chain seq x y z
N MET A 1 -16.90 11.79 19.14
CA MET A 1 -16.55 10.92 17.99
C MET A 1 -15.70 9.77 18.53
N THR A 2 -16.33 8.64 18.83
CA THR A 2 -15.67 7.50 19.47
C THR A 2 -14.89 6.75 18.39
N ARG A 3 -13.56 6.70 18.51
CA ARG A 3 -12.70 5.93 17.60
C ARG A 3 -13.17 4.47 17.64
N PRO A 4 -13.50 3.81 16.51
CA PRO A 4 -13.84 2.40 16.53
C PRO A 4 -12.70 1.60 17.19
N PRO A 5 -13.02 0.50 17.90
CA PRO A 5 -11.99 -0.33 18.51
C PRO A 5 -11.01 -0.76 17.43
N LYS A 6 -9.72 -0.49 17.64
CA LYS A 6 -8.66 -0.92 16.72
C LYS A 6 -8.71 -2.46 16.68
N THR A 7 -9.24 -3.03 15.61
CA THR A 7 -9.09 -4.47 15.34
C THR A 7 -7.61 -4.79 15.39
N LYS A 8 -7.22 -5.77 16.19
CA LYS A 8 -5.82 -6.19 16.24
C LYS A 8 -5.51 -7.00 14.97
N PRO A 9 -4.32 -6.83 14.37
CA PRO A 9 -3.94 -7.66 13.23
C PRO A 9 -3.95 -9.14 13.64
N VAL A 10 -4.49 -9.99 12.78
CA VAL A 10 -4.41 -11.44 12.98
C VAL A 10 -3.02 -11.88 12.53
N LEU A 11 -2.24 -12.44 13.45
CA LEU A 11 -0.94 -13.03 13.16
C LEU A 11 -1.10 -14.55 12.97
N GLY A 12 -0.43 -15.09 11.96
CA GLY A 12 -0.28 -16.52 11.73
C GLY A 12 0.64 -17.20 12.76
N ALA A 13 0.73 -18.52 12.67
CA ALA A 13 1.51 -19.35 13.61
C ALA A 13 3.02 -19.04 13.60
N ASP A 14 3.53 -18.47 12.51
CA ASP A 14 4.89 -18.01 12.30
C ASP A 14 5.11 -16.55 12.76
N GLY A 15 4.08 -15.90 13.29
CA GLY A 15 4.11 -14.49 13.68
C GLY A 15 4.03 -13.50 12.52
N ALA A 16 3.84 -13.97 11.28
CA ALA A 16 3.55 -13.11 10.14
C ALA A 16 2.08 -12.69 10.13
N LEU A 17 1.72 -11.63 9.40
CA LEU A 17 0.30 -11.29 9.20
C LEU A 17 -0.44 -12.44 8.51
N ALA A 18 -1.64 -12.77 8.95
CA ALA A 18 -2.47 -13.79 8.28
C ALA A 18 -2.98 -13.29 6.93
N ASP A 19 -3.36 -12.02 6.85
CA ASP A 19 -3.76 -11.30 5.66
C ASP A 19 -3.19 -9.88 5.68
N LEU A 20 -3.12 -9.23 4.53
CA LEU A 20 -2.57 -7.88 4.36
C LEU A 20 -3.65 -6.80 4.32
N THR A 21 -4.92 -7.17 4.52
CA THR A 21 -6.04 -6.24 4.38
C THR A 21 -5.97 -5.14 5.44
N GLY A 22 -6.01 -3.89 4.98
CA GLY A 22 -5.98 -2.76 5.89
C GLY A 22 -5.47 -1.46 5.30
N LEU A 23 -5.36 -0.49 6.21
CA LEU A 23 -4.70 0.80 5.98
C LEU A 23 -3.24 0.71 6.42
N TRP A 24 -2.37 1.15 5.53
CA TRP A 24 -0.93 1.20 5.69
C TRP A 24 -0.47 2.64 5.53
N GLU A 25 0.42 3.10 6.40
CA GLU A 25 0.88 4.50 6.40
C GLU A 25 2.39 4.61 6.51
N ALA A 26 2.93 5.72 6.01
CA ALA A 26 4.30 6.13 6.22
C ALA A 26 4.43 7.66 6.26
N GLY A 27 5.58 8.15 6.71
CA GLY A 27 5.88 9.58 6.75
C GLY A 27 5.34 10.28 8.00
N THR A 28 5.05 11.57 7.86
CA THR A 28 4.59 12.43 8.98
C THR A 28 3.14 12.85 8.78
N GLU A 29 2.49 13.39 9.81
CA GLU A 29 1.12 13.92 9.69
C GLU A 29 0.94 14.97 8.58
N ARG A 30 2.00 15.73 8.23
CA ARG A 30 1.95 16.74 7.15
C ARG A 30 2.21 16.18 5.76
N ALA A 31 2.86 15.03 5.66
CA ALA A 31 3.27 14.40 4.40
C ALA A 31 3.05 12.89 4.50
N LYS A 32 1.80 12.52 4.81
CA LYS A 32 1.43 11.14 5.06
C LYS A 32 1.28 10.40 3.73
N SER A 33 2.03 9.33 3.59
CA SER A 33 1.84 8.34 2.53
C SER A 33 0.83 7.32 3.02
N GLN A 34 -0.04 6.86 2.13
CA GLN A 34 -1.08 5.89 2.45
C GLN A 34 -1.13 4.80 1.39
N MET A 35 -1.35 3.58 1.83
CA MET A 35 -1.65 2.44 0.99
C MET A 35 -2.83 1.70 1.60
N CYS A 36 -3.73 1.26 0.75
CA CYS A 36 -4.82 0.38 1.13
C CYS A 36 -4.65 -0.94 0.41
N ILE A 37 -4.89 -2.03 1.13
CA ILE A 37 -4.89 -3.39 0.59
C ILE A 37 -6.22 -4.02 0.96
N ILE A 38 -6.84 -4.69 0.00
CA ILE A 38 -8.05 -5.49 0.18
C ILE A 38 -7.81 -6.84 -0.45
N GLU A 39 -7.74 -7.88 0.37
CA GLU A 39 -7.68 -9.27 -0.08
C GLU A 39 -9.09 -9.88 -0.04
N ASP A 40 -9.58 -10.35 -1.18
CA ASP A 40 -10.84 -11.07 -1.30
C ASP A 40 -10.61 -12.46 -1.91
N ALA A 41 -11.14 -13.50 -1.27
CA ALA A 41 -10.90 -14.88 -1.69
C ALA A 41 -11.49 -15.23 -3.07
N LYS A 42 -12.46 -14.47 -3.57
CA LYS A 42 -13.13 -14.70 -4.86
C LYS A 42 -12.60 -13.80 -5.96
N VAL A 43 -12.25 -12.56 -5.62
CA VAL A 43 -11.85 -11.51 -6.58
C VAL A 43 -10.32 -11.36 -6.66
N GLY A 44 -9.59 -11.85 -5.66
CA GLY A 44 -8.15 -11.67 -5.53
C GLY A 44 -7.79 -10.48 -4.64
N ALA A 45 -6.51 -10.12 -4.64
CA ALA A 45 -6.01 -9.02 -3.82
C ALA A 45 -5.69 -7.78 -4.66
N SER A 46 -6.21 -6.64 -4.21
CA SER A 46 -6.04 -5.34 -4.85
C SER A 46 -5.45 -4.33 -3.88
N PHE A 47 -4.82 -3.31 -4.44
CA PHE A 47 -4.28 -2.21 -3.64
C PHE A 47 -4.33 -0.90 -4.39
N ALA A 48 -4.21 0.17 -3.63
CA ALA A 48 -3.83 1.48 -4.14
C ALA A 48 -2.90 2.17 -3.16
N VAL A 49 -2.00 3.00 -3.68
CA VAL A 49 -0.93 3.65 -2.93
C VAL A 49 -0.77 5.09 -3.36
N VAL A 50 -0.47 5.93 -2.38
CA VAL A 50 0.05 7.28 -2.56
C VAL A 50 1.28 7.42 -1.67
N LEU A 51 2.43 7.66 -2.28
CA LEU A 51 3.66 8.03 -1.59
C LEU A 51 3.88 9.52 -1.73
N ARG A 52 4.12 10.20 -0.61
CA ARG A 52 4.48 11.61 -0.59
C ARG A 52 6.00 11.77 -0.48
N GLY A 53 6.56 12.53 -1.42
CA GLY A 53 7.94 12.97 -1.44
C GLY A 53 8.11 14.35 -0.82
N GLN A 54 9.23 15.01 -1.13
CA GLN A 54 9.47 16.38 -0.69
C GLN A 54 8.67 17.39 -1.53
N GLY A 55 8.05 18.35 -0.86
CA GLY A 55 7.20 19.36 -1.51
C GLY A 55 5.92 18.73 -2.07
N GLU A 56 5.59 19.05 -3.32
CA GLU A 56 4.41 18.52 -4.02
C GLU A 56 4.68 17.19 -4.74
N ARG A 57 5.90 16.66 -4.63
CA ARG A 57 6.30 15.41 -5.27
C ARG A 57 5.57 14.22 -4.68
N SER A 58 5.12 13.32 -5.53
CA SER A 58 4.41 12.12 -5.13
C SER A 58 4.52 10.99 -6.15
N CYS A 59 4.19 9.78 -5.70
CA CYS A 59 3.82 8.67 -6.56
C CYS A 59 2.41 8.22 -6.20
N SER A 60 1.59 7.86 -7.18
CA SER A 60 0.25 7.36 -6.95
C SER A 60 -0.14 6.31 -7.99
N GLY A 61 -0.95 5.35 -7.55
CA GLY A 61 -1.52 4.36 -8.45
C GLY A 61 -2.14 3.21 -7.69
N GLY A 62 -2.63 2.22 -8.41
CA GLY A 62 -3.18 1.01 -7.82
C GLY A 62 -3.14 -0.14 -8.82
N GLY A 63 -3.48 -1.33 -8.35
CA GLY A 63 -3.44 -2.53 -9.15
C GLY A 63 -3.71 -3.75 -8.30
N THR A 64 -3.05 -4.85 -8.66
CA THR A 64 -3.20 -6.14 -7.99
C THR A 64 -1.95 -6.51 -7.23
N LEU A 65 -2.10 -7.29 -6.18
CA LEU A 65 -0.98 -7.92 -5.52
C LEU A 65 -1.21 -9.41 -5.33
N ARG A 66 -0.13 -10.17 -5.25
CA ARG A 66 -0.15 -11.59 -4.87
C ARG A 66 0.88 -11.82 -3.78
N ARG A 67 0.42 -12.37 -2.66
CA ARG A 67 1.31 -12.76 -1.56
C ARG A 67 1.88 -14.16 -1.76
N ASP A 68 3.16 -14.30 -1.46
CA ASP A 68 3.92 -15.54 -1.47
C ASP A 68 4.83 -15.58 -0.22
N GLY A 69 4.28 -16.10 0.88
CA GLY A 69 4.93 -16.06 2.19
C GLY A 69 5.22 -14.63 2.67
N ALA A 70 6.52 -14.29 2.73
CA ALA A 70 7.02 -12.97 3.12
C ALA A 70 7.27 -12.02 1.93
N THR A 71 6.93 -12.43 0.71
CA THR A 71 7.04 -11.61 -0.50
C THR A 71 5.65 -11.25 -1.02
N VAL A 72 5.50 -10.05 -1.55
CA VAL A 72 4.29 -9.56 -2.21
C VAL A 72 4.67 -9.09 -3.59
N HIS A 73 4.19 -9.80 -4.60
CA HIS A 73 4.29 -9.40 -5.99
C HIS A 73 3.27 -8.30 -6.26
N ILE A 74 3.74 -7.11 -6.59
CA ILE A 74 2.92 -5.95 -6.92
C ILE A 74 2.91 -5.78 -8.42
N VAL A 75 1.72 -5.57 -8.98
CA VAL A 75 1.53 -5.21 -10.39
C VAL A 75 0.64 -3.97 -10.43
N MET A 76 1.21 -2.86 -10.89
CA MET A 76 0.45 -1.63 -11.10
C MET A 76 -0.48 -1.80 -12.31
N ALA A 77 -1.70 -1.31 -12.20
CA ALA A 77 -2.60 -1.15 -13.34
C ALA A 77 -2.27 0.16 -14.06
N GLY A 78 -2.40 0.19 -15.39
CA GLY A 78 -2.15 1.36 -16.21
C GLY A 78 -1.47 1.01 -17.52
N GLU A 79 -0.91 2.02 -18.18
CA GLU A 79 -0.34 1.91 -19.53
C GLU A 79 1.15 1.53 -19.53
N SER A 80 1.83 1.69 -18.39
CA SER A 80 3.27 1.43 -18.25
C SER A 80 3.51 0.20 -17.40
N ASP A 81 4.38 -0.70 -17.89
CA ASP A 81 4.77 -1.90 -17.16
C ASP A 81 5.53 -1.54 -15.87
N CYS A 82 4.85 -1.67 -14.73
CA CYS A 82 5.44 -1.53 -13.41
C CYS A 82 5.00 -2.70 -12.52
N ALA A 83 5.89 -3.68 -12.37
CA ALA A 83 5.73 -4.81 -11.47
C ALA A 83 7.01 -5.03 -10.67
N PHE A 84 6.88 -5.31 -9.38
CA PHE A 84 8.02 -5.51 -8.48
C PHE A 84 7.64 -6.29 -7.23
N ASP A 85 8.65 -6.83 -6.56
CA ASP A 85 8.47 -7.62 -5.34
C ASP A 85 8.76 -6.76 -4.10
N ALA A 86 7.75 -6.62 -3.25
CA ALA A 86 7.88 -6.02 -1.93
C ALA A 86 8.03 -7.11 -0.86
N ALA A 87 8.75 -6.81 0.22
CA ALA A 87 8.89 -7.71 1.36
C ALA A 87 7.89 -7.35 2.47
N VAL A 88 7.35 -8.37 3.14
CA VAL A 88 6.56 -8.24 4.37
C VAL A 88 7.50 -8.50 5.54
N ALA A 89 7.75 -7.46 6.33
CA ALA A 89 8.62 -7.50 7.51
C ALA A 89 7.80 -7.21 8.77
N GLY A 90 7.18 -8.25 9.33
CA GLY A 90 6.26 -8.12 10.47
C GLY A 90 4.99 -7.38 10.05
N MET A 91 4.83 -6.15 10.51
CA MET A 91 3.70 -5.27 10.17
C MET A 91 4.06 -4.20 9.14
N ASP A 92 5.19 -4.37 8.43
CA ASP A 92 5.66 -3.43 7.42
C ASP A 92 5.68 -4.07 6.04
N ILE A 93 5.30 -3.31 5.01
CA ILE A 93 5.57 -3.60 3.61
C ILE A 93 6.74 -2.75 3.17
N VAL A 94 7.75 -3.38 2.58
CA VAL A 94 9.02 -2.76 2.18
C VAL A 94 9.19 -2.94 0.68
N PHE A 95 9.13 -1.83 -0.06
CA PHE A 95 9.38 -1.81 -1.49
C PHE A 95 10.89 -1.98 -1.75
N PRO A 96 11.27 -2.56 -2.90
CA PRO A 96 12.66 -2.83 -3.21
C PRO A 96 13.43 -1.52 -3.41
N ARG A 97 14.76 -1.56 -3.20
CA ARG A 97 15.62 -0.38 -3.40
C ARG A 97 15.63 0.13 -4.84
N SER A 98 15.31 -0.74 -5.80
CA SER A 98 15.20 -0.43 -7.21
C SER A 98 13.89 -0.98 -7.75
N VAL A 99 13.18 -0.18 -8.53
CA VAL A 99 11.97 -0.57 -9.26
C VAL A 99 12.21 -0.43 -10.77
N PRO A 100 11.47 -1.14 -11.63
CA PRO A 100 11.56 -0.99 -13.08
C PRO A 100 11.36 0.46 -13.53
N ALA A 101 11.97 0.82 -14.66
CA ALA A 101 11.88 2.18 -15.21
C ALA A 101 10.44 2.62 -15.52
N GLY A 102 9.57 1.68 -15.91
CA GLY A 102 8.15 1.95 -16.19
C GLY A 102 7.38 2.46 -14.97
N CYS A 103 7.87 2.22 -13.76
CA CYS A 103 7.27 2.75 -12.53
C CYS A 103 7.34 4.29 -12.43
N ALA A 104 8.23 4.93 -13.18
CA ALA A 104 8.31 6.40 -13.23
C ALA A 104 7.02 7.05 -13.77
N TYR A 105 6.23 6.32 -14.56
CA TYR A 105 4.92 6.79 -15.06
C TYR A 105 3.96 7.19 -13.91
N TYR A 106 4.06 6.50 -12.78
CA TYR A 106 3.20 6.69 -11.61
C TYR A 106 3.72 7.77 -10.65
N CYS A 107 4.84 8.42 -10.98
CA CYS A 107 5.55 9.32 -10.10
C CYS A 107 5.80 10.67 -10.76
N THR A 108 5.65 11.74 -9.99
CA THR A 108 6.17 13.06 -10.39
C THR A 108 7.70 13.06 -10.37
N ALA A 109 8.31 13.96 -11.14
CA ALA A 109 9.77 14.07 -11.26
C ALA A 109 10.47 14.21 -9.90
N GLY A 110 11.49 13.38 -9.66
CA GLY A 110 12.26 13.36 -8.41
C GLY A 110 11.63 12.53 -7.28
N THR A 111 10.67 11.66 -7.61
CA THR A 111 10.04 10.70 -6.68
C THR A 111 10.08 9.29 -7.26
N SER A 112 10.04 8.29 -6.39
CA SER A 112 10.03 6.88 -6.79
C SER A 112 9.35 6.02 -5.72
N PHE A 113 8.85 4.85 -6.13
CA PHE A 113 8.45 3.77 -5.22
C PHE A 113 9.66 3.13 -4.50
N SER A 114 10.88 3.31 -5.01
CA SER A 114 12.11 2.74 -4.47
C SER A 114 12.26 2.94 -2.95
N GLY A 115 12.41 1.83 -2.23
CA GLY A 115 12.74 1.82 -0.80
C GLY A 115 11.62 2.33 0.13
N ALA A 116 10.41 2.53 -0.38
CA ALA A 116 9.28 2.90 0.46
C ALA A 116 9.01 1.83 1.52
N ARG A 117 8.68 2.26 2.73
CA ARG A 117 8.27 1.38 3.84
C ARG A 117 6.98 1.91 4.42
N LEU A 118 5.94 1.08 4.43
CA LEU A 118 4.64 1.43 5.01
C LEU A 118 4.29 0.44 6.11
N SER A 119 3.77 0.95 7.21
CA SER A 119 3.37 0.18 8.38
C SER A 119 1.87 0.02 8.45
N LEU A 120 1.40 -1.17 8.80
CA LEU A 120 -0.01 -1.44 9.04
C LEU A 120 -0.50 -0.64 10.25
N VAL A 121 -1.48 0.23 10.05
CA VAL A 121 -2.04 1.05 11.13
C VAL A 121 -3.41 0.57 11.59
N ALA A 122 -4.17 -0.08 10.70
CA ALA A 122 -5.52 -0.56 10.97
C ALA A 122 -5.91 -1.71 10.02
N PRO A 123 -6.21 -2.92 10.53
CA PRO A 123 -6.32 -4.15 9.75
C PRO A 123 -7.77 -4.55 9.45
N SER A 124 -8.45 -3.80 8.59
CA SER A 124 -9.79 -4.18 8.12
C SER A 124 -10.12 -3.58 6.75
N ILE A 125 -11.13 -4.13 6.07
CA ILE A 125 -11.63 -3.58 4.79
C ILE A 125 -12.15 -2.14 4.99
N GLU A 126 -12.86 -1.90 6.10
CA GLU A 126 -13.36 -0.57 6.44
C GLU A 126 -12.20 0.42 6.65
N ASP A 127 -11.12 -0.03 7.28
CA ASP A 127 -9.91 0.76 7.44
C ASP A 127 -9.18 1.01 6.12
N ALA A 128 -9.06 0.00 5.26
CA ALA A 128 -8.50 0.16 3.92
C ALA A 128 -9.25 1.26 3.13
N ARG A 129 -10.59 1.30 3.23
CA ARG A 129 -11.44 2.33 2.62
C ARG A 129 -11.30 3.73 3.27
N ARG A 130 -10.61 3.84 4.41
CA ARG A 130 -10.24 5.13 5.03
C ARG A 130 -8.98 5.74 4.43
N ALA A 131 -8.21 5.00 3.62
CA ALA A 131 -7.10 5.57 2.88
C ALA A 131 -7.57 6.70 1.97
N ARG A 132 -6.75 7.73 1.83
CA ARG A 132 -7.00 8.90 1.01
C ARG A 132 -5.91 9.10 -0.02
N ASP A 133 -6.31 9.61 -1.17
CA ASP A 133 -5.39 9.95 -2.24
C ASP A 133 -4.74 11.33 -2.04
N LEU A 134 -4.15 11.88 -3.11
CA LEU A 134 -3.49 13.19 -3.06
C LEU A 134 -4.46 14.36 -2.83
N VAL A 135 -5.71 14.25 -3.28
CA VAL A 135 -6.74 15.29 -3.22
C VAL A 135 -7.77 15.07 -2.11
N GLY A 136 -7.67 13.96 -1.38
CA GLY A 136 -8.52 13.64 -0.24
C GLY A 136 -9.70 12.73 -0.55
N GLU A 137 -9.71 12.11 -1.73
CA GLU A 137 -10.73 11.13 -2.13
C GLU A 137 -10.39 9.72 -1.61
N PRO A 138 -11.38 8.82 -1.48
CA PRO A 138 -11.12 7.44 -1.08
C PRO A 138 -10.17 6.74 -2.07
N LEU A 139 -9.06 6.20 -1.53
CA LEU A 139 -8.02 5.56 -2.35
C LEU A 139 -8.43 4.14 -2.81
N CYS A 140 -9.20 3.42 -1.98
CA CYS A 140 -9.76 2.10 -2.30
C CYS A 140 -11.29 2.10 -2.19
N GLY A 141 -11.94 1.20 -2.92
CA GLY A 141 -13.40 0.98 -2.89
C GLY A 141 -14.20 1.83 -3.88
N THR A 142 -13.53 2.45 -4.85
CA THR A 142 -14.14 3.28 -5.91
C THR A 142 -14.19 2.59 -7.28
N ARG A 143 -13.77 1.32 -7.37
CA ARG A 143 -13.81 0.51 -8.59
C ARG A 143 -14.38 -0.87 -8.31
#